data_AF-A0A938TCX5-F1
#
_entry.id   AF-A0A938TCX5-F1
#
_cell.length_a   1.000
_cell.length_b   1.000
_cell.length_c   1.000
_cell.angle_alpha   90.00
_cell.angle_beta   90.00
_cell.angle_gamma   90.00
#
_symmetry.space_group_name_H-M   'P 1'
#
loop_
_entity.id
_entity.type
_entity.pdbx_description
1 polymer ?
#
loop_
_entity_poly.entity_id
_entity_poly.type
_entity_poly.pdbx_seq_one_letter_code
_entity_poly.pdbx_strand_id
1 'polypeptide(L)'
;MKNFVTPLLFALITISGIYPQTPSVEIKYQGHASFLIKFDNGRTILTDYGISDVYKEYGYESPIAKLNLVPDIVTYSHKHQDHYGGVFPDSGSIKLIGPETVELDWI
;
A
#
# COMPACT_ATOMS: atom_id res chain seq x y z
N MET A 1 49.68 30.23 -30.49
CA MET A 1 48.60 30.60 -29.56
C MET A 1 47.52 29.53 -29.67
N LYS A 2 47.39 28.65 -28.67
CA LYS A 2 46.42 27.54 -28.67
C LYS A 2 45.27 27.92 -27.74
N ASN A 3 44.06 27.98 -28.30
CA ASN A 3 42.84 28.40 -27.61
C ASN A 3 42.42 27.32 -26.61
N PHE A 4 42.50 27.63 -25.31
CA PHE A 4 41.90 26.85 -24.23
C PHE A 4 40.42 27.24 -24.14
N VAL A 5 39.55 26.53 -24.84
CA VAL A 5 38.10 26.70 -24.72
C VAL A 5 37.59 25.79 -23.60
N THR A 6 37.57 26.37 -22.40
CA THR A 6 36.53 26.29 -21.36
C THR A 6 35.90 24.92 -21.00
N PRO A 7 36.26 24.30 -19.86
CA PRO A 7 35.54 23.13 -19.32
C PRO A 7 34.37 23.52 -18.37
N LEU A 8 33.93 24.78 -18.38
CA LEU A 8 33.00 25.29 -17.36
C LEU A 8 31.52 24.97 -17.64
N LEU A 9 31.16 24.57 -18.86
CA LEU A 9 29.75 24.40 -19.25
C LEU A 9 29.12 23.07 -18.77
N PHE A 10 29.92 22.09 -18.35
CA PHE A 10 29.42 20.82 -17.83
C PHE A 10 29.01 20.87 -16.35
N ALA A 11 29.50 21.86 -15.59
CA ALA A 11 29.18 21.97 -14.16
C ALA A 11 27.76 22.52 -13.90
N LEU A 12 27.23 23.39 -14.79
CA LEU A 12 25.93 24.03 -14.59
C LEU A 12 24.71 23.13 -14.88
N ILE A 13 24.89 21.97 -15.53
CA ILE A 13 23.78 21.04 -15.83
C ILE A 13 23.48 20.09 -14.65
N THR A 14 24.33 20.07 -13.62
CA THR A 14 24.21 19.05 -12.55
C THR A 14 23.40 19.47 -11.32
N ILE A 15 23.01 20.75 -11.19
CA ILE A 15 22.39 21.28 -9.94
C ILE A 15 20.88 21.48 -10.05
N SER A 16 20.30 21.43 -11.25
CA SER A 16 18.87 21.73 -11.48
C SER A 16 17.89 20.61 -11.10
N GLY A 17 18.35 19.46 -10.57
CA GLY A 17 17.55 18.23 -10.62
C GLY A 17 17.04 17.65 -9.30
N ILE A 18 17.56 18.04 -8.14
CA ILE A 18 17.15 17.41 -6.86
C ILE A 18 16.20 18.36 -6.12
N TYR A 19 15.01 18.54 -6.68
CA TYR A 19 13.91 19.07 -5.87
C TYR A 19 13.52 17.96 -4.87
N PRO A 20 13.45 18.25 -3.56
CA PRO A 20 12.87 17.30 -2.63
C PRO A 20 11.44 17.03 -3.08
N GLN A 21 11.19 15.81 -3.54
CA GLN A 21 9.83 15.37 -3.81
C GLN A 21 9.07 15.41 -2.49
N THR A 22 7.97 16.15 -2.44
CA THR A 22 7.10 16.14 -1.26
C THR A 22 6.63 14.70 -1.07
N PRO A 23 6.81 14.11 0.13
CA PRO A 23 6.35 12.76 0.38
C PRO A 23 4.87 12.64 0.04
N SER A 24 4.50 11.62 -0.74
CA SER A 24 3.11 11.42 -1.16
C SER A 24 2.58 10.05 -0.73
N VAL A 25 1.29 10.05 -0.40
CA VAL A 25 0.54 8.86 0.00
C VAL A 25 -0.74 8.82 -0.83
N GLU A 26 -0.96 7.72 -1.54
CA GLU A 26 -2.20 7.43 -2.24
C GLU A 26 -3.01 6.42 -1.42
N ILE A 27 -4.28 6.73 -1.15
CA ILE A 27 -5.19 5.84 -0.41
C ILE A 27 -6.33 5.45 -1.35
N LYS A 28 -6.47 4.16 -1.61
CA LYS A 28 -7.57 3.59 -2.38
C LYS A 28 -8.48 2.79 -1.46
N TYR A 29 -9.74 3.21 -1.36
CA TYR A 29 -10.79 2.42 -0.72
C TYR A 29 -11.08 1.16 -1.54
N GLN A 30 -11.04 0.01 -0.90
CA GLN A 30 -11.32 -1.28 -1.55
C GLN A 30 -12.72 -1.81 -1.22
N GLY A 31 -13.43 -1.23 -0.25
CA GLY A 31 -14.70 -1.76 0.24
C GLY A 31 -14.62 -2.18 1.70
N HIS A 32 -15.76 -2.22 2.38
CA HIS A 32 -15.89 -2.44 3.82
C HIS A 32 -14.90 -1.60 4.66
N ALA A 33 -13.95 -2.25 5.34
CA ALA A 33 -12.87 -1.65 6.12
C ALA A 33 -11.49 -1.75 5.42
N SER A 34 -11.47 -2.14 4.15
CA SER A 34 -10.24 -2.39 3.40
C SER A 34 -9.75 -1.16 2.63
N PHE A 35 -8.49 -0.81 2.85
CA PHE A 35 -7.78 0.29 2.19
C PHE A 35 -6.45 -0.21 1.66
N LEU A 36 -6.12 0.17 0.42
CA LEU A 36 -4.78 0.03 -0.13
C LEU A 36 -4.08 1.39 -0.04
N ILE A 37 -3.00 1.43 0.72
CA ILE A 37 -2.17 2.61 0.93
C ILE A 37 -0.87 2.42 0.14
N LYS A 38 -0.55 3.35 -0.75
CA LYS A 38 0.67 3.34 -1.55
C LYS A 38 1.54 4.54 -1.20
N PHE A 39 2.79 4.25 -0.87
CA PHE A 39 3.82 5.25 -0.59
C PHE A 39 4.61 5.55 -1.86
N ASP A 40 5.19 6.74 -1.93
CA ASP A 40 6.05 7.21 -3.01
C ASP A 40 7.32 6.37 -3.24
N ASN A 41 7.79 5.66 -2.22
CA ASN A 41 8.88 4.69 -2.31
C ASN A 41 8.47 3.34 -2.91
N GLY A 42 7.23 3.22 -3.39
CA GLY A 42 6.67 2.01 -4.00
C GLY A 42 6.14 0.98 -3.00
N ARG A 43 6.26 1.21 -1.69
CA ARG A 43 5.70 0.31 -0.68
C ARG A 43 4.19 0.42 -0.61
N THR A 44 3.55 -0.69 -0.29
CA THR A 44 2.10 -0.82 -0.22
C THR A 44 1.68 -1.49 1.09
N ILE A 45 0.65 -0.94 1.72
CA ILE A 45 -0.01 -1.51 2.90
C ILE A 45 -1.47 -1.76 2.53
N LEU A 46 -1.96 -2.97 2.78
CA LEU A 46 -3.36 -3.31 2.64
C LEU A 46 -3.97 -3.55 4.02
N THR A 47 -5.14 -2.97 4.29
CA THR A 47 -5.85 -3.17 5.56
C THR A 47 -7.04 -4.10 5.38
N ASP A 48 -7.38 -4.86 6.42
CA ASP A 48 -8.63 -5.61 6.61
C ASP A 48 -9.15 -6.29 5.33
N TYR A 49 -8.24 -7.00 4.65
CA TYR A 49 -8.57 -7.69 3.41
C TYR A 49 -9.30 -9.00 3.69
N GLY A 50 -10.63 -8.87 3.83
CA GLY A 50 -11.57 -9.97 4.04
C GLY A 50 -12.07 -10.64 2.77
N ILE A 51 -12.98 -11.59 2.95
CA ILE A 51 -13.65 -12.31 1.88
C ILE A 51 -14.66 -11.39 1.19
N SER A 52 -14.53 -11.27 -0.14
CA SER A 52 -15.25 -10.28 -0.96
C SER A 52 -16.77 -10.28 -0.82
N ASP A 53 -17.41 -11.41 -0.50
CA ASP A 53 -18.87 -11.57 -0.50
C ASP A 53 -19.50 -11.64 0.90
N VAL A 54 -18.70 -11.69 1.96
CA VAL A 54 -19.18 -11.86 3.35
C VAL A 54 -19.94 -10.63 3.85
N TYR A 55 -19.71 -9.46 3.26
CA TYR A 55 -20.48 -8.24 3.51
C TYR A 55 -22.01 -8.44 3.37
N LYS A 56 -22.44 -9.41 2.54
CA LYS A 56 -23.86 -9.77 2.34
C LYS A 56 -24.50 -10.37 3.60
N GLU A 57 -23.71 -11.07 4.41
CA GLU A 57 -24.19 -11.69 5.67
C GLU A 57 -24.41 -10.64 6.77
N TYR A 58 -23.71 -9.51 6.67
CA TYR A 58 -23.77 -8.40 7.63
C TYR A 58 -24.65 -7.23 7.16
N GLY A 59 -25.35 -7.37 6.03
CA GLY A 59 -26.30 -6.37 5.54
C GLY A 59 -25.66 -5.08 5.00
N TYR A 60 -24.38 -5.12 4.62
CA TYR A 60 -23.69 -3.99 4.00
C TYR A 60 -23.82 -4.04 2.47
N GLU A 61 -23.55 -2.92 1.78
CA GLU A 61 -23.46 -2.85 0.31
C GLU A 61 -22.07 -2.38 -0.13
N SER A 62 -21.01 -2.97 0.45
CA SER A 62 -19.62 -2.57 0.19
C SER A 62 -18.72 -3.79 -0.06
N PRO A 63 -18.81 -4.41 -1.26
CA PRO A 63 -17.95 -5.54 -1.62
C PRO A 63 -16.47 -5.14 -1.59
N ILE A 64 -15.63 -6.01 -1.06
CA ILE A 64 -14.17 -5.81 -1.09
C ILE A 64 -13.67 -6.14 -2.50
N ALA A 65 -13.09 -5.16 -3.18
CA ALA A 65 -12.61 -5.28 -4.55
C ALA A 65 -11.47 -6.30 -4.66
N LYS A 66 -11.44 -7.00 -5.80
CA LYS A 66 -10.34 -7.91 -6.14
C LYS A 66 -9.02 -7.13 -6.25
N LEU A 67 -8.00 -7.66 -5.60
CA LEU A 67 -6.66 -7.10 -5.65
C LEU A 67 -5.92 -7.57 -6.91
N ASN A 68 -5.25 -6.64 -7.59
CA ASN A 68 -4.46 -6.91 -8.81
C ASN A 68 -2.95 -6.75 -8.57
N LEU A 69 -2.52 -6.69 -7.31
CA LEU A 69 -1.12 -6.59 -6.89
C LEU A 69 -0.89 -7.39 -5.61
N VAL A 70 0.36 -7.68 -5.29
CA VAL A 70 0.75 -8.29 -4.01
C VAL A 70 1.26 -7.19 -3.08
N PRO A 71 0.61 -6.92 -1.94
CA PRO A 71 1.02 -5.85 -1.04
C PRO A 71 2.27 -6.25 -0.25
N ASP A 72 3.07 -5.26 0.15
CA ASP A 72 4.24 -5.53 1.01
C ASP A 72 3.82 -5.93 2.43
N ILE A 73 2.80 -5.28 2.95
CA ILE A 73 2.28 -5.48 4.30
C ILE A 73 0.75 -5.61 4.24
N VAL A 74 0.21 -6.54 5.00
CA VAL A 74 -1.23 -6.62 5.27
C VAL A 74 -1.46 -6.46 6.76
N THR A 75 -2.34 -5.54 7.14
CA THR A 75 -2.74 -5.31 8.54
C THR A 75 -4.17 -5.76 8.77
N TYR A 76 -4.40 -6.51 9.85
CA TYR A 76 -5.73 -6.94 10.27
C TYR A 76 -6.10 -6.34 11.63
N SER A 77 -7.29 -5.76 11.73
CA SER A 77 -7.86 -5.28 12.99
C SER A 77 -8.36 -6.42 13.86
N HIS A 78 -9.02 -7.43 13.27
CA HIS A 78 -9.53 -8.63 13.93
C HIS A 78 -9.71 -9.80 12.94
N LYS A 79 -10.24 -10.94 13.40
CA LYS A 79 -10.32 -12.20 12.62
C LYS A 79 -11.72 -12.53 12.05
N HIS A 80 -12.63 -11.55 11.97
CA HIS A 80 -13.88 -11.78 11.26
C HIS A 80 -13.65 -11.86 9.75
N GLN A 81 -14.51 -12.61 9.07
CA GLN A 81 -14.34 -12.97 7.66
C GLN A 81 -14.45 -11.78 6.70
N ASP A 82 -15.13 -10.71 7.11
CA ASP A 82 -15.19 -9.43 6.42
C ASP A 82 -13.92 -8.58 6.60
N HIS A 83 -13.03 -8.94 7.52
CA HIS A 83 -11.72 -8.28 7.72
C HIS A 83 -10.54 -9.20 7.38
N TYR A 84 -10.72 -10.52 7.36
CA TYR A 84 -9.67 -11.52 7.20
C TYR A 84 -10.03 -12.60 6.17
N GLY A 85 -9.01 -13.19 5.52
CA GLY A 85 -9.20 -14.33 4.62
C GLY A 85 -9.39 -13.98 3.15
N GLY A 86 -9.11 -12.74 2.74
CA GLY A 86 -9.04 -12.36 1.33
C GLY A 86 -7.93 -13.10 0.57
N VAL A 87 -8.12 -13.27 -0.74
CA VAL A 87 -7.21 -14.03 -1.62
C VAL A 87 -6.28 -13.09 -2.37
N PHE A 88 -4.97 -13.31 -2.22
CA PHE A 88 -3.94 -12.52 -2.90
C PHE A 88 -3.61 -13.10 -4.28
N PRO A 89 -3.14 -12.27 -5.24
CA PRO A 89 -2.52 -12.78 -6.46
C PRO A 89 -1.33 -13.68 -6.14
N ASP A 90 -1.09 -14.69 -6.98
CA ASP A 90 0.03 -15.62 -6.79
C ASP A 90 1.38 -14.90 -6.87
N SER A 91 2.35 -15.43 -6.13
CA SER A 91 3.78 -15.04 -6.05
C SER A 91 4.10 -13.74 -5.31
N GLY A 92 4.89 -13.87 -4.24
CA GLY A 92 5.46 -12.75 -3.47
C GLY A 92 5.52 -13.03 -1.97
N SER A 93 6.38 -12.32 -1.25
CA SER A 93 6.44 -12.36 0.21
C SER A 93 5.59 -11.24 0.78
N ILE A 94 4.56 -11.58 1.56
CA ILE A 94 3.71 -10.60 2.25
C ILE A 94 4.04 -10.64 3.74
N LYS A 95 4.23 -9.48 4.37
CA LYS A 95 4.28 -9.38 5.82
C LYS A 95 2.87 -9.22 6.39
N LEU A 96 2.43 -10.17 7.21
CA LEU A 96 1.16 -10.06 7.93
C LEU A 96 1.38 -9.42 9.30
N ILE A 97 0.54 -8.46 9.65
CA ILE A 97 0.48 -7.81 10.96
C ILE A 97 -0.98 -7.85 11.41
N GLY A 98 -1.25 -8.28 12.63
CA GLY A 98 -2.62 -8.33 13.11
C GLY A 98 -2.67 -8.77 14.57
N PRO A 99 -3.86 -9.07 15.10
CA PRO A 99 -3.99 -9.53 16.47
C PRO A 99 -3.27 -10.88 16.63
N GLU A 100 -2.07 -10.82 17.19
CA GLU A 100 -1.41 -11.94 17.82
C GLU A 100 -2.14 -12.19 19.14
N THR A 101 -3.13 -13.11 19.13
CA THR A 101 -3.75 -13.68 20.35
C THR A 101 -4.05 -12.70 21.48
N VAL A 102 -4.63 -11.54 21.17
CA VAL A 102 -5.35 -10.77 22.18
C VAL A 102 -6.79 -11.23 22.06
N GLU A 103 -7.23 -12.12 22.95
CA GLU A 103 -8.66 -12.30 23.20
C GLU A 103 -9.19 -10.94 23.64
N LEU A 104 -9.76 -10.21 22.68
CA LEU A 104 -10.56 -9.06 22.99
C LEU A 104 -11.96 -9.61 23.27
N ASP A 105 -12.23 -9.83 24.55
CA ASP A 105 -13.59 -9.98 25.07
C ASP A 105 -14.36 -8.70 24.74
N TRP A 106 -15.10 -8.71 23.64
CA TRP A 106 -16.05 -7.65 23.32
C TRP A 106 -17.38 -7.98 23.99
N ILE A 107 -17.83 -7.07 24.85
CA ILE A 107 -19.14 -7.03 25.53
C ILE A 107 -20.27 -6.88 24.52
#